data_AF-A0A926BX06-F1
#
_entry.id   AF-A0A926BX06-F1
#
_cell.length_a   1.000
_cell.length_b   1.000
_cell.length_c   1.000
_cell.angle_alpha   90.00
_cell.angle_beta   90.00
_cell.angle_gamma   90.00
#
_symmetry.space_group_name_H-M   'P 1'
#
loop_
_entity.id
_entity.type
_entity.pdbx_description
1 polymer ?
#
loop_
_entity_poly.entity_id
_entity_poly.type
_entity_poly.pdbx_seq_one_letter_code
_entity_poly.pdbx_strand_id
1 'polypeptide(L)'
;MNTTRFLLLLGFLTLGTHVCNAQSSQGPSSLGTEFYFSFPSNYEDPGAAMKYIRLYMTSNMRTRVRIYTGTVLKNTLYTDPGAIVYMDLTKSEAQAVIRANDGPIPPDRVYPKKAISVIADAPIALH
;
A
#
# COMPACT_ATOMS: atom_id res chain seq x y z
N MET A 1 -27.60 32.79 16.03
CA MET A 1 -26.91 32.48 17.29
C MET A 1 -26.93 30.96 17.42
N ASN A 2 -25.82 30.30 17.06
CA ASN A 2 -24.72 29.90 17.96
C ASN A 2 -25.09 28.62 18.74
N THR A 3 -24.64 27.45 18.30
CA THR A 3 -23.36 26.77 18.64
C THR A 3 -23.30 26.23 20.07
N THR A 4 -23.32 24.90 20.17
CA THR A 4 -22.78 24.12 21.31
C THR A 4 -22.19 22.84 20.68
N ARG A 5 -20.93 22.80 20.23
CA ARG A 5 -19.68 22.61 20.99
C ARG A 5 -19.79 21.54 22.08
N PHE A 6 -19.40 20.32 21.75
CA PHE A 6 -18.79 19.41 22.73
C PHE A 6 -17.33 19.21 22.32
N LEU A 7 -16.45 19.85 23.07
CA LEU A 7 -15.01 19.79 22.97
C LEU A 7 -14.56 18.73 23.99
N LEU A 8 -13.93 17.65 23.54
CA LEU A 8 -13.04 16.86 24.41
C LEU A 8 -11.65 16.88 23.78
N LEU A 9 -10.86 17.85 24.25
CA LEU A 9 -9.46 18.00 23.95
C LEU A 9 -8.67 17.37 25.11
N LEU A 10 -8.06 16.22 24.86
CA LEU A 10 -6.95 15.71 25.68
C LEU A 10 -5.85 15.23 24.72
N GLY A 11 -4.90 16.12 24.45
CA GLY A 11 -3.54 15.73 24.07
C GLY A 11 -2.76 15.29 25.31
N PHE A 12 -1.56 14.74 25.27
CA PHE A 12 -0.60 14.35 24.24
C PHE A 12 0.45 13.51 25.03
N LEU A 13 1.05 12.47 24.45
CA LEU A 13 2.52 12.26 24.43
C LEU A 13 2.92 10.96 23.70
N THR A 14 3.69 11.15 22.63
CA THR A 14 4.87 10.39 22.19
C THR A 14 4.76 8.88 21.94
N LEU A 15 4.58 8.51 20.68
CA LEU A 15 5.61 7.93 19.80
C LEU A 15 4.93 7.66 18.45
N GLY A 16 5.58 8.06 17.36
CA GLY A 16 4.99 8.16 16.03
C GLY A 16 4.17 6.94 15.60
N THR A 17 2.85 7.09 15.64
CA THR A 17 1.92 6.16 15.01
C THR A 17 1.45 6.78 13.71
N HIS A 18 1.90 6.21 12.59
CA HIS A 18 1.21 6.38 11.31
C HIS A 18 -0.22 5.86 11.53
N VAL A 19 -1.18 6.78 11.63
CA VAL A 19 -2.60 6.44 11.72
C VAL A 19 -3.02 5.92 10.35
N CYS A 20 -3.27 4.63 10.23
CA CYS A 20 -4.07 4.07 9.15
C CYS A 20 -5.50 4.61 9.33
N ASN A 21 -5.78 5.74 8.70
CA ASN A 21 -7.13 6.29 8.64
C ASN A 21 -7.85 5.59 7.47
N ALA A 22 -8.81 4.74 7.78
CA ALA A 22 -9.72 4.17 6.80
C ALA A 22 -10.65 5.28 6.30
N GLN A 23 -10.22 6.04 5.27
CA GLN A 23 -11.07 7.02 4.61
C GLN A 23 -11.98 6.34 3.57
N SER A 24 -13.26 6.63 3.72
CA SER A 24 -14.37 6.27 2.83
C SER A 24 -14.19 6.80 1.40
N SER A 25 -14.48 5.95 0.40
CA SER A 25 -14.91 6.28 -0.97
C SER A 25 -13.96 7.07 -1.90
N GLN A 26 -12.75 7.43 -1.48
CA GLN A 26 -11.66 7.87 -2.35
C GLN A 26 -10.41 7.22 -1.78
N GLY A 27 -9.83 6.23 -2.48
CA GLY A 27 -8.61 5.57 -2.01
C GLY A 27 -7.52 6.60 -1.71
N PRO A 28 -6.59 6.34 -0.78
CA PRO A 28 -5.58 7.31 -0.37
C PRO A 28 -4.76 7.76 -1.58
N SER A 29 -5.11 8.90 -2.19
CA SER A 29 -4.30 9.57 -3.21
C SER A 29 -3.14 10.25 -2.48
N SER A 30 -2.21 9.44 -2.02
CA SER A 30 -1.00 9.95 -1.39
C SER A 30 -0.14 10.53 -2.52
N LEU A 31 -0.02 11.86 -2.54
CA LEU A 31 0.90 12.59 -3.41
C LEU A 31 2.26 12.66 -2.72
N GLY A 32 3.30 12.21 -3.40
CA GLY A 32 4.62 12.14 -2.80
C GLY A 32 5.65 11.50 -3.72
N THR A 33 6.89 11.51 -3.27
CA THR A 33 8.02 10.87 -3.97
C THR A 33 8.36 9.51 -3.39
N GLU A 34 7.92 9.22 -2.16
CA GLU A 34 8.21 7.98 -1.47
C GLU A 34 6.98 7.44 -0.75
N PHE A 35 6.72 6.14 -0.92
CA PHE A 35 5.62 5.44 -0.28
C PHE A 35 6.11 4.13 0.31
N TYR A 36 5.76 3.89 1.56
CA TYR A 36 6.11 2.68 2.29
C TYR A 36 4.84 2.05 2.85
N PHE A 37 4.58 0.81 2.48
CA PHE A 37 3.41 0.07 2.95
C PHE A 37 3.69 -1.41 2.98
N SER A 38 2.83 -2.14 3.69
CA SER A 38 2.92 -3.59 3.79
C SER A 38 1.51 -4.15 3.93
N PHE A 39 1.34 -5.37 3.43
CA PHE A 39 0.09 -6.10 3.57
C PHE A 39 0.24 -7.15 4.67
N PRO A 40 -0.78 -7.35 5.51
CA PRO A 40 -0.82 -8.55 6.33
C PRO A 40 -0.88 -9.80 5.46
N SER A 41 -0.51 -10.95 6.03
CA SER A 41 -0.68 -12.24 5.34
C SER A 41 -2.14 -12.44 4.95
N ASN A 42 -2.38 -12.73 3.68
CA ASN A 42 -3.70 -13.11 3.18
C ASN A 42 -3.67 -14.58 2.72
N TYR A 43 -4.81 -15.27 2.75
CA TYR A 43 -4.89 -16.67 2.31
C TYR A 43 -5.87 -16.87 1.15
N GLU A 44 -5.51 -17.79 0.26
CA GLU A 44 -6.34 -18.23 -0.86
C GLU A 44 -6.82 -19.66 -0.63
N ASP A 45 -8.10 -19.91 -0.95
CA ASP A 45 -8.69 -21.24 -1.05
C ASP A 45 -8.14 -21.95 -2.30
N PRO A 46 -7.74 -23.24 -2.25
CA PRO A 46 -7.36 -24.02 -3.42
C PRO A 46 -8.44 -24.02 -4.49
N GLY A 47 -8.24 -23.22 -5.54
CA GLY A 47 -9.16 -23.07 -6.67
C GLY A 47 -9.61 -21.64 -6.94
N ALA A 48 -9.29 -20.69 -6.04
CA ALA A 48 -9.52 -19.28 -6.30
C ALA A 48 -8.61 -18.78 -7.45
N ALA A 49 -9.17 -17.94 -8.32
CA ALA A 49 -8.39 -17.22 -9.33
C ALA A 49 -7.25 -16.43 -8.67
N MET A 50 -6.10 -16.32 -9.33
CA MET A 50 -4.92 -15.64 -8.79
C MET A 50 -5.29 -14.23 -8.32
N LYS A 51 -5.18 -13.96 -7.01
CA LYS A 51 -5.28 -12.59 -6.50
C LYS A 51 -3.91 -11.94 -6.63
N TYR A 52 -3.90 -10.77 -7.23
CA TYR A 52 -2.74 -9.89 -7.29
C TYR A 52 -3.15 -8.54 -6.70
N ILE A 53 -2.18 -7.85 -6.12
CA ILE A 53 -2.34 -6.46 -5.72
C ILE A 53 -1.79 -5.62 -6.86
N ARG A 54 -2.64 -4.81 -7.49
CA ARG A 54 -2.22 -3.88 -8.54
C ARG A 54 -2.00 -2.50 -7.93
N LEU A 55 -0.81 -1.97 -8.16
CA LEU A 55 -0.48 -0.58 -7.83
C LEU A 55 -0.76 0.28 -9.05
N TYR A 56 -1.49 1.37 -8.86
CA TYR A 56 -1.74 2.36 -9.90
C TYR A 56 -0.99 3.64 -9.58
N MET A 57 -0.22 4.14 -10.54
CA MET A 57 0.62 5.31 -10.37
C MET A 57 0.34 6.30 -11.50
N THR A 58 0.26 7.58 -11.14
CA THR A 58 0.14 8.66 -12.12
C THR A 58 0.96 9.87 -11.70
N SER A 59 1.38 10.67 -12.67
CA SER A 59 2.12 11.91 -12.45
C SER A 59 1.78 12.94 -13.51
N ASN A 60 1.97 14.22 -13.19
CA ASN A 60 1.85 15.33 -14.12
C ASN A 60 3.11 15.54 -14.98
N MET A 61 4.18 14.78 -14.70
CA MET A 61 5.43 14.81 -15.45
C MET A 61 5.97 13.41 -15.69
N ARG A 62 6.88 13.28 -16.65
CA ARG A 62 7.61 12.04 -16.86
C ARG A 62 8.62 11.85 -15.74
N THR A 63 8.41 10.83 -14.92
CA THR A 63 9.31 10.51 -13.81
C THR A 63 9.61 9.02 -13.76
N ARG A 64 10.80 8.68 -13.24
CA ARG A 64 11.21 7.31 -13.01
C ARG A 64 10.71 6.87 -11.65
N VAL A 65 10.05 5.72 -11.60
CA VAL A 65 9.52 5.09 -10.40
C VAL A 65 10.20 3.75 -10.18
N ARG A 66 10.78 3.55 -9.00
CA ARG A 66 11.49 2.34 -8.59
C ARG A 66 10.70 1.66 -7.49
N ILE A 67 10.40 0.38 -7.67
CA ILE A 67 9.56 -0.39 -6.75
C ILE A 67 10.40 -1.50 -6.15
N TYR A 68 10.41 -1.59 -4.83
CA TYR A 68 11.17 -2.57 -4.08
C TYR A 68 10.26 -3.41 -3.19
N THR A 69 10.71 -4.64 -2.90
CA THR A 69 10.18 -5.46 -1.81
C THR A 69 11.32 -5.79 -0.87
N GLY A 70 11.25 -5.31 0.36
CA GLY A 70 12.39 -5.26 1.26
C GLY A 70 13.52 -4.45 0.61
N THR A 71 14.66 -5.09 0.41
CA THR A 71 15.84 -4.47 -0.24
C THR A 71 15.97 -4.83 -1.72
N VAL A 72 15.06 -5.62 -2.28
CA VAL A 72 15.17 -6.15 -3.64
C VAL A 72 14.40 -5.25 -4.59
N LEU A 73 15.08 -4.69 -5.59
CA LEU A 73 14.46 -3.97 -6.70
C LEU A 73 13.63 -4.93 -7.53
N LYS A 74 12.35 -4.62 -7.71
CA LYS A 74 11.41 -5.43 -8.48
C LYS A 74 11.18 -4.90 -9.87
N ASN A 75 11.00 -3.59 -9.97
CA ASN A 75 10.75 -2.96 -11.26
C ASN A 75 11.21 -1.50 -11.27
N THR A 76 11.46 -1.00 -12.47
CA THR A 76 11.67 0.42 -12.75
C THR A 76 10.74 0.80 -13.90
N LEU A 77 9.84 1.73 -13.64
CA LEU A 77 8.85 2.22 -14.59
C LEU A 77 9.08 3.70 -14.85
N TYR A 78 8.57 4.18 -15.99
CA TYR A 78 8.47 5.61 -16.26
C TYR A 78 7.00 5.97 -16.38
N THR A 79 6.58 7.02 -15.66
CA THR A 79 5.28 7.64 -15.89
C THR A 79 5.36 8.50 -17.14
N ASP A 80 4.25 8.65 -17.85
CA ASP A 80 4.07 9.74 -18.81
C ASP A 80 3.01 10.71 -18.26
N PRO A 81 3.12 12.02 -18.56
CA PRO A 81 2.17 13.01 -18.03
C PRO A 81 0.73 12.65 -18.34
N GLY A 82 -0.11 12.51 -17.30
CA GLY A 82 -1.54 12.19 -17.43
C GLY A 82 -1.84 10.72 -17.78
N ALA A 83 -0.83 9.87 -17.95
CA ALA A 83 -1.02 8.44 -18.09
C ALA A 83 -1.11 7.75 -16.72
N ILE A 84 -1.83 6.63 -16.67
CA ILE A 84 -1.82 5.71 -15.52
C ILE A 84 -0.93 4.54 -15.88
N VAL A 85 0.13 4.34 -15.10
CA VAL A 85 0.99 3.16 -15.20
C VAL A 85 0.71 2.24 -14.01
N TYR A 86 0.86 0.94 -14.22
CA TYR A 86 0.52 -0.05 -13.19
C TYR A 86 1.57 -1.14 -13.05
N MET A 87 1.61 -1.74 -11.87
CA MET A 87 2.40 -2.93 -11.57
C MET A 87 1.60 -3.91 -10.75
N ASP A 88 1.67 -5.18 -11.12
CA ASP A 88 1.11 -6.27 -10.34
C ASP A 88 2.16 -6.82 -9.37
N LEU A 89 1.82 -6.83 -8.08
CA LEU A 89 2.58 -7.54 -7.06
C LEU A 89 2.23 -9.03 -7.13
N THR A 90 3.26 -9.85 -7.14
CA THR A 90 3.15 -11.31 -7.10
C THR A 90 2.62 -11.77 -5.74
N LYS A 91 2.12 -13.01 -5.67
CA LYS A 91 1.68 -13.65 -4.41
C LYS A 91 2.74 -13.58 -3.31
N SER A 92 4.01 -13.72 -3.67
CA SER A 92 5.13 -13.65 -2.71
C SER A 92 5.33 -12.25 -2.14
N GLU A 93 5.06 -11.20 -2.91
CA GLU A 93 5.21 -9.80 -2.49
C GLU A 93 3.98 -9.33 -1.70
N ALA A 94 2.79 -9.74 -2.15
CA ALA A 94 1.52 -9.51 -1.48
C ALA A 94 1.32 -10.37 -0.21
N GLN A 95 2.24 -11.29 0.08
CA GLN A 95 2.15 -12.23 1.21
C GLN A 95 0.86 -13.08 1.18
N ALA A 96 0.46 -13.48 -0.04
CA ALA A 96 -0.64 -14.41 -0.27
C ALA A 96 -0.12 -15.85 -0.13
N VAL A 97 -0.74 -16.60 0.78
CA VAL A 97 -0.45 -18.03 1.01
C VAL A 97 -1.60 -18.90 0.54
N ILE A 98 -1.29 -20.06 -0.04
CA ILE A 98 -2.30 -21.07 -0.38
C ILE A 98 -2.53 -21.92 0.87
N ARG A 99 -3.79 -22.09 1.26
CA ARG A 99 -4.18 -22.87 2.44
C ARG A 99 -5.31 -23.81 2.07
N ALA A 100 -5.19 -25.09 2.42
CA ALA A 100 -6.31 -26.03 2.32
C ALA A 100 -7.47 -25.62 3.26
N ASN A 101 -8.71 -25.95 2.88
CA ASN A 101 -9.90 -25.51 3.62
C ASN A 101 -9.93 -25.97 5.09
N ASP A 102 -9.27 -27.08 5.41
CA ASP A 102 -9.13 -27.66 6.73
C ASP A 102 -7.83 -27.27 7.47
N GLY A 103 -6.91 -26.56 6.81
CA GLY A 103 -5.64 -26.15 7.40
C GLY A 103 -5.78 -25.05 8.47
N PRO A 104 -4.78 -24.80 9.31
CA PRO A 104 -4.80 -23.68 10.25
C PRO A 104 -4.77 -22.33 9.53
N ILE A 105 -5.44 -21.31 10.08
CA ILE A 105 -5.40 -19.94 9.58
C ILE A 105 -3.99 -19.38 9.82
N PRO A 106 -3.30 -18.84 8.79
CA PRO A 106 -2.01 -18.19 8.96
C PRO A 106 -2.12 -17.00 9.93
N PRO A 107 -1.09 -16.73 10.73
CA PRO A 107 -1.09 -15.58 11.62
C PRO A 107 -1.20 -14.29 10.80
N ASP A 108 -2.08 -13.40 11.25
CA ASP A 108 -2.26 -12.06 10.69
C ASP A 108 -1.07 -11.18 11.08
N ARG A 109 -0.01 -11.22 10.27
CA ARG A 109 1.22 -10.46 10.47
C ARG A 109 1.90 -10.12 9.15
N VAL A 110 2.69 -9.06 9.18
CA VAL A 110 3.62 -8.72 8.11
C VAL A 110 4.92 -9.50 8.34
N TYR A 111 5.33 -10.29 7.36
CA TYR A 111 6.57 -11.05 7.41
C TYR A 111 7.80 -10.15 7.16
N PRO A 112 8.96 -10.47 7.76
CA PRO A 112 10.19 -9.73 7.50
C PRO A 112 10.53 -9.66 6.01
N LYS A 113 11.08 -8.52 5.57
CA LYS A 113 11.50 -8.26 4.18
C LYS A 113 10.35 -8.23 3.16
N LYS A 114 9.11 -8.01 3.62
CA LYS A 114 7.91 -7.89 2.76
C LYS A 114 7.29 -6.49 2.73
N ALA A 115 7.96 -5.49 3.27
CA ALA A 115 7.59 -4.10 3.04
C ALA A 115 7.78 -3.74 1.56
N ILE A 116 6.81 -3.02 1.00
CA ILE A 116 6.89 -2.44 -0.34
C ILE A 116 7.33 -0.99 -0.19
N SER A 117 8.32 -0.58 -0.97
CA SER A 117 8.70 0.82 -1.10
C SER A 117 8.65 1.25 -2.55
N VAL A 118 7.95 2.35 -2.80
CA VAL A 118 7.86 3.00 -4.11
C VAL A 118 8.60 4.32 -4.01
N ILE A 119 9.65 4.49 -4.82
CA ILE A 119 10.51 5.68 -4.82
C ILE A 119 10.49 6.28 -6.22
N ALA A 120 10.03 7.51 -6.33
CA ALA A 120 9.93 8.28 -7.56
C ALA A 120 10.85 9.49 -7.55
N ASP A 121 11.41 9.84 -8.70
CA ASP A 121 12.31 11.01 -8.84
C ASP A 121 11.52 12.34 -8.83
N ALA A 122 10.18 12.28 -8.94
CA ALA A 122 9.27 13.42 -8.85
C ALA A 122 7.92 12.96 -8.26
N PRO A 123 7.07 13.89 -7.76
CA PRO A 123 5.81 13.52 -7.12
C PRO A 123 4.89 12.68 -8.03
N ILE A 124 4.38 11.59 -7.47
CA ILE A 124 3.36 10.73 -8.08
C ILE A 124 2.16 10.62 -7.14
N ALA A 125 0.99 10.31 -7.68
CA ALA A 125 -0.14 9.80 -6.92
C ALA A 125 -0.13 8.27 -7.01
N LEU A 126 -0.21 7.60 -5.87
CA LEU A 126 -0.25 6.14 -5.74
C LEU A 126 -1.63 5.70 -5.21
N HIS A 127 -2.19 4.67 -5.83
CA HIS A 127 -3.47 4.04 -5.47
C HIS A 127 -3.37 2.52 -5.46
#